data_AF-A0A174E0N1-F1
#
_entry.id   AF-A0A174E0N1-F1
#
_cell.length_a   1.000
_cell.length_b   1.000
_cell.length_c   1.000
_cell.angle_alpha   90.00
_cell.angle_beta   90.00
_cell.angle_gamma   90.00
#
_symmetry.space_group_name_H-M   'P 1'
#
loop_
_entity.id
_entity.type
_entity.pdbx_description
1 polymer ?
#
loop_
_entity_poly.entity_id
_entity_poly.type
_entity_poly.pdbx_seq_one_letter_code
_entity_poly.pdbx_strand_id
1 'polypeptide(L)'
;MNNLLYARLAKTNLSKNRQNILPYLLSCIGTVVMFFIMDTLAQGSGFDSMIGKDTILTVMGMGTYIIGLFAVIFLIYSNSFLAKRRKKEFGLF
;
A
#
# COMPACT_ATOMS: atom_id res chain seq x y z
N MET A 1 15.91 -29.50 0.26
CA MET A 1 14.85 -28.68 0.89
C MET A 1 13.70 -28.53 -0.11
N ASN A 2 12.50 -29.00 0.24
CA ASN A 2 11.43 -29.21 -0.73
C ASN A 2 10.59 -27.91 -0.94
N ASN A 3 11.10 -26.97 -1.75
CA ASN A 3 10.44 -25.69 -2.05
C ASN A 3 9.00 -25.85 -2.59
N LEU A 4 8.71 -26.99 -3.22
CA LEU A 4 7.37 -27.36 -3.71
C LEU A 4 6.33 -27.52 -2.60
N LEU A 5 6.72 -28.01 -1.42
CA LEU A 5 5.82 -28.16 -0.28
C LEU A 5 5.46 -26.81 0.33
N TYR A 6 6.44 -25.92 0.49
CA TYR A 6 6.22 -24.55 0.99
C TYR A 6 5.36 -23.72 0.03
N ALA A 7 5.60 -23.81 -1.28
CA ALA A 7 4.79 -23.13 -2.29
C ALA A 7 3.33 -23.62 -2.30
N ARG A 8 3.11 -24.94 -2.19
CA ARG A 8 1.75 -25.50 -2.06
C ARG A 8 1.07 -25.01 -0.78
N LEU A 9 1.73 -25.06 0.37
CA LEU A 9 1.17 -24.59 1.65
C LEU A 9 0.84 -23.10 1.65
N ALA A 10 1.71 -22.27 1.05
CA ALA A 10 1.47 -20.83 0.90
C ALA A 10 0.25 -20.55 0.01
N LYS A 11 0.12 -21.25 -1.13
CA LYS A 11 -1.01 -21.10 -2.05
C LYS A 11 -2.33 -21.52 -1.40
N THR A 12 -2.35 -22.62 -0.66
CA THR A 12 -3.55 -23.09 0.06
C THR A 12 -3.96 -22.11 1.15
N ASN A 13 -3.00 -21.56 1.92
CA ASN A 13 -3.26 -20.52 2.92
C ASN A 13 -3.82 -19.24 2.30
N LEU A 14 -3.24 -18.78 1.19
CA LEU A 14 -3.69 -17.56 0.50
C LEU A 14 -5.12 -17.71 -0.04
N SER A 15 -5.45 -18.88 -0.59
CA SER A 15 -6.79 -19.17 -1.11
C SER A 15 -7.84 -19.26 0.00
N LYS A 16 -7.49 -19.85 1.15
CA LYS A 16 -8.41 -20.06 2.27
C LYS A 16 -8.71 -18.75 3.03
N ASN A 17 -7.73 -17.83 3.08
CA ASN A 17 -7.88 -16.49 3.68
C ASN A 17 -8.13 -15.37 2.66
N ARG A 18 -8.54 -15.71 1.43
CA ARG A 18 -8.68 -14.77 0.31
C ARG A 18 -9.62 -13.60 0.62
N GLN A 19 -10.69 -13.81 1.40
CA GLN A 19 -11.64 -12.75 1.77
C GLN A 19 -11.03 -11.65 2.63
N ASN A 20 -9.96 -11.94 3.39
CA ASN A 20 -9.22 -10.94 4.17
C ASN A 20 -7.97 -10.45 3.44
N ILE A 21 -7.33 -11.30 2.63
CA ILE A 21 -6.10 -10.98 1.91
C ILE A 21 -6.37 -10.08 0.70
N LEU A 22 -7.47 -10.31 -0.03
CA LEU A 22 -7.84 -9.47 -1.18
C LEU A 22 -8.03 -7.99 -0.81
N PRO A 23 -8.86 -7.62 0.20
CA PRO A 23 -9.02 -6.22 0.55
C PRO A 23 -7.72 -5.61 1.07
N TYR A 24 -6.90 -6.36 1.82
CA TYR A 24 -5.57 -5.91 2.24
C TYR A 24 -4.65 -5.58 1.06
N LEU A 25 -4.60 -6.47 0.06
CA LEU A 25 -3.73 -6.31 -1.09
C LEU A 25 -4.21 -5.16 -1.99
N LEU A 26 -5.54 -5.03 -2.15
CA LEU A 26 -6.16 -3.90 -2.84
C LEU A 26 -5.87 -2.57 -2.14
N SER A 27 -5.98 -2.53 -0.81
CA SER A 27 -5.63 -1.38 0.02
C SER A 27 -4.16 -0.98 -0.14
N CYS A 28 -3.23 -1.94 -0.11
CA CYS A 28 -1.80 -1.65 -0.32
C CYS A 28 -1.53 -1.12 -1.73
N ILE A 29 -2.11 -1.73 -2.76
CA ILE A 29 -1.96 -1.27 -4.15
C ILE A 29 -2.51 0.15 -4.28
N GLY A 30 -3.70 0.42 -3.75
CA GLY A 30 -4.33 1.75 -3.81
C GLY A 30 -3.46 2.83 -3.16
N THR A 31 -2.90 2.54 -1.99
CA THR A 31 -1.99 3.45 -1.29
C THR A 31 -0.73 3.76 -2.10
N VAL A 32 -0.10 2.73 -2.69
CA VAL A 32 1.10 2.91 -3.53
C VAL A 32 0.78 3.70 -4.79
N VAL A 33 -0.35 3.39 -5.45
CA VAL A 33 -0.80 4.11 -6.66
C VAL A 33 -1.08 5.57 -6.35
N MET A 34 -1.77 5.87 -5.25
CA MET A 34 -2.09 7.24 -4.87
C MET A 34 -0.83 8.06 -4.57
N PHE A 35 0.13 7.48 -3.84
CA PHE A 35 1.42 8.11 -3.59
C PHE A 35 2.18 8.37 -4.90
N PHE A 36 2.25 7.38 -5.79
CA PHE A 36 2.93 7.49 -7.08
C PHE A 36 2.30 8.57 -7.98
N ILE A 37 0.97 8.64 -8.06
CA ILE A 37 0.28 9.70 -8.82
C ILE A 37 0.65 11.07 -8.28
N MET A 38 0.66 11.26 -6.97
CA MET A 38 0.99 12.57 -6.38
C MET A 38 2.46 12.94 -6.55
N ASP A 39 3.36 11.98 -6.40
CA ASP A 39 4.79 12.20 -6.61
C ASP A 39 5.11 12.54 -8.07
N THR A 40 4.52 11.82 -9.02
CA THR A 40 4.66 12.11 -10.45
C THR A 40 4.04 13.45 -10.84
N LEU A 41 2.93 13.85 -10.23
CA LEU A 41 2.33 15.16 -10.46
C LEU A 41 3.23 16.27 -9.91
N ALA A 42 3.78 16.10 -8.72
CA ALA A 42 4.66 17.07 -8.07
C ALA A 42 5.98 17.31 -8.84
N GLN A 43 6.50 16.29 -9.54
CA GLN A 43 7.76 16.37 -10.30
C GLN A 43 7.55 16.61 -11.79
N GLY A 44 6.32 16.49 -12.30
CA GLY A 44 6.01 16.62 -13.71
C GLY A 44 6.06 18.08 -14.18
N SER A 45 6.55 18.30 -15.41
CA SER A 45 6.55 19.61 -16.08
C SER A 45 5.16 20.09 -16.52
N GLY A 46 4.08 19.39 -16.12
CA GLY A 46 2.71 19.72 -16.50
C GLY A 46 2.23 21.09 -16.01
N PHE A 47 2.94 21.69 -15.06
CA PHE A 47 2.62 23.01 -14.50
C PHE A 47 3.53 24.14 -15.01
N ASP A 48 4.53 23.86 -15.85
CA ASP A 48 5.52 24.88 -16.27
C ASP A 48 4.93 26.04 -17.06
N SER A 49 3.83 25.80 -17.78
CA SER A 49 3.11 26.83 -18.55
C SER A 49 2.02 27.55 -17.75
N MET A 50 1.83 27.23 -16.47
CA MET A 50 0.78 27.83 -15.64
C MET A 50 1.29 29.03 -14.82
N ILE A 51 0.50 30.09 -14.78
CA ILE A 51 0.73 31.23 -13.89
C ILE A 51 0.54 30.74 -12.44
N GLY A 52 1.55 30.94 -11.58
CA GLY A 52 1.53 30.45 -10.20
C GLY A 52 2.10 29.04 -10.01
N LYS A 53 2.89 28.53 -10.97
CA LYS A 53 3.54 27.20 -10.90
C LYS A 53 4.27 26.94 -9.58
N ASP A 54 4.97 27.93 -9.03
CA ASP A 54 5.77 27.75 -7.81
C ASP A 54 4.88 27.45 -6.60
N THR A 55 3.71 28.11 -6.51
CA THR A 55 2.71 27.84 -5.48
C THR A 55 2.12 26.45 -5.66
N ILE A 56 1.81 26.04 -6.91
CA ILE A 56 1.26 24.71 -7.21
C ILE A 56 2.26 23.61 -6.84
N LEU A 57 3.53 23.75 -7.24
CA LEU A 57 4.60 22.81 -6.92
C LEU A 57 4.82 22.70 -5.41
N THR A 58 4.79 23.83 -4.69
CA THR A 58 4.91 23.85 -3.23
C THR A 58 3.77 23.10 -2.56
N VAL A 59 2.53 23.32 -2.99
CA VAL A 59 1.35 22.61 -2.46
C VAL A 59 1.39 21.12 -2.81
N MET A 60 1.79 20.77 -4.03
CA MET A 60 1.95 19.38 -4.47
C MET A 60 3.01 18.65 -3.64
N GLY A 61 4.19 19.25 -3.44
CA GLY A 61 5.25 18.67 -2.61
C GLY A 61 4.82 18.46 -1.16
N MET A 62 4.11 19.44 -0.57
CA MET A 62 3.53 19.29 0.77
C MET A 62 2.49 18.15 0.81
N GLY A 63 1.63 18.05 -0.19
CA GLY A 63 0.66 16.97 -0.35
C GLY A 63 1.31 15.60 -0.45
N THR A 64 2.39 15.46 -1.22
CA THR A 64 3.17 14.22 -1.33
C THR A 64 3.72 13.78 0.02
N TYR A 65 4.20 14.71 0.84
CA TYR A 65 4.70 14.41 2.18
C TYR A 65 3.59 13.89 3.11
N ILE A 66 2.42 14.54 3.08
CA ILE A 66 1.25 14.14 3.87
C ILE A 66 0.77 12.75 3.45
N ILE A 67 0.63 12.51 2.14
CA ILE A 67 0.17 11.22 1.61
C ILE A 67 1.20 10.13 1.90
N GLY A 68 2.50 10.42 1.81
CA GLY A 68 3.57 9.50 2.22
C GLY A 68 3.46 9.10 3.70
N LEU A 69 3.21 10.05 4.59
CA LEU A 69 2.98 9.76 6.01
C LEU A 69 1.78 8.84 6.22
N PHE A 70 0.64 9.16 5.60
CA PHE A 70 -0.56 8.33 5.70
C PHE A 70 -0.35 6.95 5.07
N ALA A 71 0.40 6.85 3.99
CA ALA A 71 0.72 5.58 3.35
C ALA A 71 1.48 4.65 4.30
N VAL A 72 2.50 5.15 5.00
CA VAL A 72 3.26 4.37 5.99
C VAL A 72 2.36 3.90 7.12
N ILE A 73 1.55 4.79 7.70
CA ILE A 73 0.63 4.45 8.79
C ILE A 73 -0.38 3.38 8.32
N PHE A 74 -0.94 3.57 7.14
CA PHE A 74 -1.95 2.68 6.59
C PHE A 74 -1.37 1.31 6.23
N LEU A 75 -0.14 1.23 5.73
CA LEU A 75 0.56 -0.03 5.47
C LEU A 75 0.86 -0.78 6.78
N ILE A 76 1.32 -0.09 7.82
CA ILE A 76 1.56 -0.69 9.15
C ILE A 76 0.24 -1.19 9.74
N TYR A 77 -0.82 -0.38 9.69
CA TYR A 77 -2.14 -0.74 10.20
C TYR A 77 -2.72 -1.94 9.45
N SER A 78 -2.66 -1.90 8.12
CA SER A 78 -3.10 -2.99 7.24
C SER A 78 -2.34 -4.28 7.55
N ASN A 79 -1.02 -4.20 7.79
CA ASN A 79 -0.21 -5.36 8.16
C ASN A 79 -0.59 -5.92 9.54
N SER A 80 -0.85 -5.03 10.51
CA SER A 80 -1.33 -5.40 11.84
C SER A 80 -2.72 -6.04 11.80
N PHE A 81 -3.63 -5.54 10.96
CA PHE A 81 -4.96 -6.12 10.73
C PHE A 81 -4.87 -7.54 10.17
N LEU A 82 -4.01 -7.75 9.18
CA LEU A 82 -3.74 -9.06 8.60
C LEU A 82 -3.16 -10.03 9.64
N ALA A 83 -2.22 -9.55 10.47
CA ALA A 83 -1.63 -10.33 11.56
C ALA A 83 -2.66 -10.69 12.64
N LYS A 84 -3.51 -9.74 13.04
CA LYS A 84 -4.54 -9.92 14.09
C LYS A 84 -5.61 -10.94 13.66
N ARG A 85 -5.95 -11.01 12.36
CA ARG A 85 -6.87 -12.03 11.83
C ARG A 85 -6.21 -13.41 11.67
N ARG A 86 -4.90 -13.48 11.42
CA ARG A 86 -4.14 -14.75 11.40
C ARG A 86 -3.90 -15.37 12.79
N LYS A 87 -3.99 -14.59 13.89
CA LYS A 87 -3.79 -15.11 15.27
C LYS A 87 -4.78 -16.21 15.69
N LYS A 88 -6.00 -16.26 15.13
CA LYS A 88 -6.95 -17.35 15.41
C LYS A 88 -6.50 -18.71 14.85
N GLU A 89 -5.64 -18.71 13.83
CA GLU A 89 -5.05 -19.95 13.29
C GLU A 89 -3.86 -20.39 14.14
N PHE A 90 -3.04 -19.46 14.66
CA PHE A 90 -1.91 -19.77 15.54
C PHE A 90 -2.30 -20.29 16.94
N GLY A 91 -3.50 -19.96 17.45
CA GLY A 91 -3.98 -20.55 18.72
C GLY A 91 -4.42 -22.01 18.62
N LEU A 92 -4.46 -22.56 17.39
CA LEU A 92 -4.79 -23.96 17.11
C LEU A 92 -3.54 -24.79 16.75
N PHE A 93 -2.36 -24.17 16.66
CA PHE A 93 -1.06 -24.79 16.37
C PHE A 93 -0.15 -24.72 17.59
#